data_AF-A0A1M7YBH9-F1
#
_entry.id   AF-A0A1M7YBH9-F1
#
_cell.length_a   1.000
_cell.length_b   1.000
_cell.length_c   1.000
_cell.angle_alpha   90.00
_cell.angle_beta   90.00
_cell.angle_gamma   90.00
#
_symmetry.space_group_name_H-M   'P 1'
#
loop_
_entity.id
_entity.type
_entity.pdbx_description
1 polymer ?
#
loop_
_entity_poly.entity_id
_entity_poly.type
_entity_poly.pdbx_seq_one_letter_code
_entity_poly.pdbx_strand_id
1 'polypeptide(L)'
;MRLLSNLIKSRYIAVSAEDKFVIDSNERSEEFRLINFANKPQVHVINKEIPESLEGFKPGIDAPVIETEETESEDELRSRLEDMISKAEEEAALIRKIAEEESKANCRRLYDDSTRKGYDDGFKKGMEEALKRKEEYEKLERELKKEYEEKTAALEPEFAGIMTALIEKVTGIAVEGKKGVITHLIHRAILHGDNSRFYHIKVSKEDYEEVTAYRPSLVEILNETIELDIAMDKNLSKNQCIIDTETGIVDCGLDTQLENLKKDIMLLSMDNL
;
A
#
# COMPACT_ATOMS: atom_id res chain seq x y z
N MET A 1 -26.10 -11.70 4.69
CA MET A 1 -25.93 -11.81 3.23
C MET A 1 -26.55 -13.13 2.75
N ARG A 2 -27.72 -13.10 2.11
CA ARG A 2 -28.27 -14.27 1.42
C ARG A 2 -27.78 -14.25 -0.02
N LEU A 3 -27.05 -15.30 -0.42
CA LEU A 3 -26.57 -15.49 -1.78
C LEU A 3 -27.73 -15.88 -2.71
N LEU A 4 -28.03 -14.93 -3.60
CA LEU A 4 -28.47 -15.01 -4.98
C LEU A 4 -29.17 -16.30 -5.47
N SER A 5 -30.42 -16.10 -5.88
CA SER A 5 -31.25 -17.00 -6.67
C SER A 5 -30.59 -17.42 -8.00
N ASN A 6 -30.47 -18.72 -8.25
CA ASN A 6 -30.11 -19.30 -9.55
C ASN A 6 -31.25 -19.17 -10.57
N LEU A 7 -31.60 -17.94 -10.94
CA LEU A 7 -32.53 -17.67 -12.02
C LEU A 7 -31.74 -17.27 -13.27
N ILE A 8 -31.44 -18.24 -14.13
CA ILE A 8 -30.78 -18.00 -15.41
C ILE A 8 -31.83 -17.44 -16.39
N LYS A 9 -31.74 -16.15 -16.71
CA LYS A 9 -32.65 -15.51 -17.67
C LYS A 9 -32.28 -15.92 -19.10
N SER A 10 -33.26 -16.38 -19.87
CA SER A 10 -33.13 -16.89 -21.25
C SER A 10 -32.44 -15.95 -22.25
N ARG A 11 -32.32 -14.65 -21.93
CA ARG A 11 -31.67 -13.65 -22.79
C ARG A 11 -30.13 -13.75 -22.83
N TYR A 12 -29.52 -14.60 -22.00
CA TYR A 12 -28.06 -14.79 -21.92
C TYR A 12 -27.56 -16.16 -22.43
N ILE A 13 -28.42 -16.99 -23.02
CA ILE A 13 -28.02 -18.26 -23.63
C ILE A 13 -28.16 -18.13 -25.15
N ALA A 14 -27.02 -18.04 -25.85
CA ALA A 14 -26.98 -18.20 -27.30
C ALA A 14 -26.89 -19.70 -27.59
N VAL A 15 -28.02 -20.32 -27.95
CA VAL A 15 -28.02 -21.71 -28.43
C VAL A 15 -27.53 -21.68 -29.88
N SER A 16 -26.24 -21.97 -30.10
CA SER A 16 -25.78 -22.29 -31.46
C SER A 16 -26.37 -23.64 -31.85
N ALA A 17 -26.87 -23.78 -33.08
CA ALA A 17 -27.47 -25.01 -33.58
C ALA A 17 -26.47 -26.17 -33.73
N GLU A 18 -25.18 -25.92 -33.50
CA GLU A 18 -24.10 -26.89 -33.66
C GLU A 18 -23.95 -27.84 -32.45
N ASP A 19 -24.34 -27.43 -31.24
CA ASP A 19 -24.23 -28.25 -30.02
C ASP A 19 -25.60 -28.79 -29.56
N LYS A 20 -26.18 -29.71 -30.35
CA LYS A 20 -27.38 -30.45 -29.96
C LYS A 20 -27.00 -31.78 -29.30
N PHE A 21 -27.21 -31.90 -28.00
CA PHE A 21 -27.19 -33.20 -27.32
C PHE A 21 -28.54 -33.91 -27.56
N VAL A 22 -28.54 -35.02 -28.31
CA VAL A 22 -29.71 -35.89 -28.49
C VAL A 22 -29.68 -36.95 -27.40
N ILE A 23 -30.69 -36.97 -26.53
CA ILE A 23 -30.86 -38.02 -25.52
C ILE A 23 -31.69 -39.13 -26.16
N ASP A 24 -31.07 -40.25 -26.52
CA ASP A 24 -31.76 -41.45 -26.99
C ASP A 24 -32.21 -42.29 -25.78
N SER A 25 -33.52 -42.42 -25.57
CA SER A 25 -34.10 -43.17 -24.45
C SER A 25 -34.48 -44.62 -24.81
N ASN A 26 -34.16 -45.10 -26.02
CA ASN A 26 -34.56 -46.45 -26.44
C ASN A 26 -33.82 -47.56 -25.69
N GLU A 27 -32.56 -47.40 -25.30
CA GLU A 27 -31.80 -48.45 -24.60
C GLU A 27 -32.40 -48.84 -23.24
N ARG A 28 -32.99 -47.87 -22.52
CA ARG A 28 -33.57 -48.10 -21.19
C ARG A 28 -34.93 -48.81 -21.22
N SER A 29 -35.53 -48.99 -22.39
CA SER A 29 -36.84 -49.65 -22.55
C SER A 29 -36.77 -51.18 -22.51
N GLU A 30 -35.63 -51.77 -22.89
CA GLU A 30 -35.42 -53.23 -22.90
C GLU A 30 -35.33 -53.81 -21.47
N GLU A 31 -34.76 -53.06 -20.52
CA GLU A 31 -34.68 -53.47 -19.11
C GLU A 31 -36.06 -53.65 -18.45
N PHE A 32 -37.06 -52.85 -18.87
CA PHE A 32 -38.42 -52.97 -18.35
C PHE A 32 -39.23 -54.11 -19.01
N ARG A 33 -38.83 -54.63 -20.18
CA ARG A 33 -39.50 -55.78 -20.81
C ARG A 33 -39.28 -57.09 -20.05
N LEU A 34 -38.12 -57.26 -19.43
CA LEU A 34 -37.73 -58.50 -18.75
C LEU A 34 -38.53 -58.76 -17.47
N ILE A 35 -38.98 -57.70 -16.77
CA ILE A 35 -39.69 -57.80 -15.49
C ILE A 35 -41.08 -58.46 -15.67
N ASN A 36 -41.72 -58.32 -16.83
CA ASN A 36 -43.07 -58.85 -17.07
C ASN A 36 -43.11 -60.33 -17.52
N PHE A 37 -41.98 -60.95 -17.87
CA PHE A 37 -41.95 -62.35 -18.32
C PHE A 37 -41.58 -63.36 -17.23
N ALA A 38 -41.13 -62.91 -16.06
CA ALA A 38 -40.69 -63.80 -14.96
C ALA A 38 -41.84 -64.51 -14.23
N ASN A 39 -43.09 -64.05 -14.37
CA ASN A 39 -44.26 -64.69 -13.76
C ASN A 39 -45.08 -65.46 -14.81
N LYS A 40 -44.76 -66.75 -15.01
CA LYS A 40 -45.65 -67.72 -15.65
C LYS A 40 -46.08 -68.78 -14.63
N PRO A 41 -47.38 -68.99 -14.37
CA PRO A 41 -47.81 -70.13 -13.57
C PRO A 41 -47.58 -71.43 -14.34
N GLN A 42 -47.06 -72.45 -13.64
CA GLN A 42 -46.92 -73.81 -14.19
C GLN A 42 -48.28 -74.51 -14.18
N VAL A 43 -48.75 -74.95 -15.34
CA VAL A 43 -50.00 -75.73 -15.48
C VAL A 43 -49.63 -77.21 -15.51
N HIS A 44 -50.14 -78.00 -14.57
CA HIS A 44 -50.10 -79.46 -14.64
C HIS A 44 -51.43 -79.98 -15.23
N VAL A 45 -51.33 -80.69 -16.37
CA VAL A 45 -52.48 -81.31 -17.04
C VAL A 45 -52.59 -82.75 -16.55
N ILE A 46 -53.70 -83.10 -15.90
CA ILE A 46 -54.06 -84.48 -15.59
C ILE A 46 -55.30 -84.82 -16.41
N ASN A 47 -55.16 -85.72 -17.37
CA ASN A 47 -56.28 -86.23 -18.15
C ASN A 47 -57.08 -87.22 -17.28
N LYS A 48 -58.37 -86.96 -17.07
CA LYS A 48 -59.30 -87.90 -16.45
C LYS A 48 -60.47 -88.12 -17.40
N GLU A 49 -60.63 -89.35 -17.86
CA GLU A 49 -61.74 -89.77 -18.74
C GLU A 49 -63.07 -89.72 -17.97
N ILE A 50 -64.10 -89.16 -18.59
CA ILE A 50 -65.49 -89.14 -18.08
C ILE A 50 -66.40 -89.83 -19.11
N PRO A 51 -67.38 -90.67 -18.70
CA PRO A 51 -68.16 -91.52 -19.61
C PRO A 51 -69.21 -90.74 -20.43
N GLU A 52 -69.48 -91.24 -21.63
CA GLU A 52 -70.53 -90.81 -22.55
C GLU A 52 -71.95 -90.99 -21.98
N SER A 53 -72.78 -89.94 -21.99
CA SER A 53 -74.14 -90.00 -22.56
C SER A 53 -74.93 -88.70 -22.32
N LEU A 54 -75.25 -87.97 -23.39
CA LEU A 54 -76.54 -87.30 -23.66
C LEU A 54 -76.46 -86.58 -25.02
N GLU A 55 -77.27 -87.04 -25.99
CA GLU A 55 -77.28 -86.57 -27.38
C GLU A 55 -77.53 -85.06 -27.49
N GLY A 56 -76.67 -84.39 -28.26
CA GLY A 56 -76.83 -82.99 -28.68
C GLY A 56 -75.96 -81.96 -27.96
N PHE A 57 -75.23 -82.34 -26.91
CA PHE A 57 -74.32 -81.44 -26.20
C PHE A 57 -72.87 -81.64 -26.70
N LYS A 58 -72.25 -80.60 -27.27
CA LYS A 58 -70.79 -80.53 -27.43
C LYS A 58 -70.23 -79.95 -26.13
N PRO A 59 -69.57 -80.74 -25.26
CA PRO A 59 -68.90 -80.17 -24.10
C PRO A 59 -67.78 -79.26 -24.60
N GLY A 60 -67.95 -77.95 -24.38
CA GLY A 60 -66.84 -77.01 -24.49
C GLY A 60 -65.84 -77.31 -23.37
N ILE A 61 -64.55 -77.10 -23.69
CA ILE A 61 -63.36 -77.10 -22.81
C ILE A 61 -63.67 -77.47 -21.36
N ASP A 62 -63.19 -78.65 -20.92
CA ASP A 62 -63.23 -79.06 -19.52
C ASP A 62 -62.68 -77.94 -18.62
N ALA A 63 -63.57 -77.31 -17.86
CA ALA A 63 -63.20 -76.38 -16.83
C ALA A 63 -62.61 -77.21 -15.67
N PRO A 64 -61.32 -77.03 -15.31
CA PRO A 64 -60.79 -77.67 -14.12
C PRO A 64 -61.61 -77.16 -12.93
N VAL A 65 -62.23 -78.09 -12.21
CA VAL A 65 -62.83 -77.79 -10.91
C VAL A 65 -61.68 -77.41 -9.99
N ILE A 66 -61.53 -76.12 -9.75
CA ILE A 66 -60.59 -75.58 -8.78
C ILE A 66 -61.19 -75.93 -7.42
N GLU A 67 -60.65 -76.96 -6.77
CA GLU A 67 -60.76 -77.06 -5.32
C GLU A 67 -60.15 -75.78 -4.77
N THR A 68 -60.98 -75.00 -4.08
CA THR A 68 -60.55 -73.77 -3.43
C THR A 68 -59.63 -74.21 -2.29
N GLU A 69 -58.33 -74.24 -2.56
CA GLU A 69 -57.32 -74.31 -1.51
C GLU A 69 -57.68 -73.25 -0.48
N GLU A 70 -57.77 -73.69 0.78
CA GLU A 70 -58.23 -72.93 1.93
C GLU A 70 -57.83 -71.46 1.79
N THR A 71 -58.81 -70.60 1.53
CA THR A 71 -58.58 -69.16 1.55
C THR A 71 -58.01 -68.85 2.92
N GLU A 72 -56.74 -68.45 2.99
CA GLU A 72 -56.17 -67.84 4.20
C GLU A 72 -57.26 -66.92 4.75
N SER A 73 -57.65 -67.11 6.01
CA SER A 73 -58.81 -66.38 6.54
C SER A 73 -58.57 -64.89 6.32
N GLU A 74 -59.61 -64.12 5.97
CA GLU A 74 -59.44 -62.67 5.69
C GLU A 74 -58.69 -61.94 6.83
N ASP A 75 -58.78 -62.49 8.04
CA ASP A 75 -58.07 -62.03 9.24
C ASP A 75 -56.55 -62.28 9.19
N GLU A 76 -56.09 -63.41 8.65
CA GLU A 76 -54.66 -63.70 8.46
C GLU A 76 -54.01 -62.79 7.42
N LEU A 77 -54.72 -62.51 6.33
CA LEU A 77 -54.25 -61.60 5.29
C LEU A 77 -54.17 -60.15 5.80
N ARG A 78 -55.15 -59.72 6.60
CA ARG A 78 -55.13 -58.41 7.27
C ARG A 78 -53.97 -58.29 8.25
N SER A 79 -53.73 -59.32 9.08
CA SER A 79 -52.61 -59.34 10.01
C SER A 79 -51.26 -59.21 9.30
N ARG A 80 -51.05 -59.92 8.17
CA ARG A 80 -49.79 -59.82 7.39
C ARG A 80 -49.60 -58.43 6.76
N LEU A 81 -50.67 -57.79 6.30
CA LEU A 81 -50.61 -56.44 5.74
C LEU A 81 -50.30 -55.40 6.83
N GLU A 82 -50.92 -55.53 8.01
CA GLU A 82 -50.61 -54.68 9.17
C GLU A 82 -49.15 -54.84 9.61
N ASP A 83 -48.62 -56.07 9.66
CA ASP A 83 -47.21 -56.34 9.96
C ASP A 83 -46.27 -55.71 8.93
N MET A 84 -46.63 -55.75 7.64
CA MET A 84 -45.83 -55.15 6.56
C MET A 84 -45.82 -53.62 6.63
N ILE A 85 -46.98 -53.01 6.91
CA ILE A 85 -47.10 -51.56 7.10
C ILE A 85 -46.30 -51.14 8.34
N SER A 86 -46.43 -51.87 9.46
CA SER A 86 -45.68 -51.59 10.69
C SER A 86 -44.17 -51.64 10.45
N LYS A 87 -43.67 -52.66 9.74
CA LYS A 87 -42.25 -52.75 9.38
C LYS A 87 -41.79 -51.61 8.47
N ALA A 88 -42.58 -51.27 7.46
CA ALA A 88 -42.27 -50.14 6.57
C ALA A 88 -42.25 -48.79 7.31
N GLU A 89 -43.13 -48.60 8.30
CA GLU A 89 -43.16 -47.42 9.15
C GLU A 89 -41.95 -47.34 10.09
N GLU A 90 -41.54 -48.47 10.67
CA GLU A 90 -40.33 -48.59 11.48
C GLU A 90 -39.07 -48.27 10.66
N GLU A 91 -38.94 -48.85 9.46
CA GLU A 91 -37.82 -48.58 8.55
C GLU A 91 -37.79 -47.12 8.11
N ALA A 92 -38.94 -46.55 7.74
CA ALA A 92 -39.04 -45.13 7.38
C ALA A 92 -38.68 -44.20 8.55
N ALA A 93 -39.08 -44.56 9.78
CA ALA A 93 -38.70 -43.80 10.97
C ALA A 93 -37.19 -43.88 11.23
N LEU A 94 -36.59 -45.04 11.02
CA LEU A 94 -35.16 -45.27 11.19
C LEU A 94 -34.34 -44.49 10.14
N ILE A 95 -34.76 -44.50 8.87
CA ILE A 95 -34.16 -43.70 7.80
C ILE A 95 -34.24 -42.20 8.11
N ARG A 96 -35.40 -41.71 8.56
CA ARG A 96 -35.55 -40.29 8.94
C ARG A 96 -34.60 -39.92 10.09
N LYS A 97 -34.48 -40.78 11.09
CA LYS A 97 -33.60 -40.56 12.23
C LYS A 97 -32.13 -40.49 11.81
N ILE A 98 -31.67 -41.44 10.97
CA ILE A 98 -30.30 -41.43 10.43
C ILE A 98 -30.07 -40.17 9.60
N ALA A 99 -30.97 -39.82 8.69
CA ALA A 99 -30.84 -38.63 7.84
C ALA A 99 -30.78 -37.34 8.67
N GLU A 100 -31.53 -37.24 9.77
CA GLU A 100 -31.44 -36.11 10.70
C GLU A 100 -30.11 -36.07 11.45
N GLU A 101 -29.61 -37.21 11.93
CA GLU A 101 -28.33 -37.30 12.63
C GLU A 101 -27.16 -36.94 11.70
N GLU A 102 -27.17 -37.47 10.47
CA GLU A 102 -26.19 -37.13 9.42
C GLU A 102 -26.27 -35.65 9.02
N SER A 103 -27.47 -35.10 8.87
CA SER A 103 -27.68 -33.68 8.57
C SER A 103 -27.11 -32.80 9.69
N LYS A 104 -27.42 -33.12 10.96
CA LYS A 104 -26.88 -32.39 12.12
C LYS A 104 -25.35 -32.48 12.19
N ALA A 105 -24.77 -33.65 11.94
CA ALA A 105 -23.33 -33.85 11.91
C ALA A 105 -22.67 -33.04 10.78
N ASN A 106 -23.24 -33.08 9.57
CA ASN A 106 -22.74 -32.30 8.44
C ASN A 106 -22.86 -30.80 8.66
N CYS A 107 -23.98 -30.31 9.21
CA CYS A 107 -24.15 -28.90 9.56
C CYS A 107 -23.09 -28.43 10.57
N ARG A 108 -22.82 -29.22 11.61
CA ARG A 108 -21.76 -28.91 12.58
C ARG A 108 -20.39 -28.83 11.92
N ARG A 109 -20.03 -29.84 11.11
CA ARG A 109 -18.75 -29.86 10.40
C ARG A 109 -18.58 -28.65 9.48
N LEU A 110 -19.60 -28.32 8.69
CA LEU A 110 -19.58 -27.16 7.80
C LEU A 110 -19.49 -25.84 8.57
N TYR A 111 -20.16 -25.74 9.71
CA TYR A 111 -20.08 -24.57 10.59
C TYR A 111 -18.67 -24.40 11.16
N ASP A 112 -18.06 -25.47 11.66
CA ASP A 112 -16.71 -25.43 12.24
C ASP A 112 -15.66 -25.11 11.17
N ASP A 113 -15.75 -25.75 10.00
CA ASP A 113 -14.85 -25.49 8.86
C ASP A 113 -14.97 -24.06 8.33
N SER A 114 -16.20 -23.55 8.19
CA SER A 114 -16.43 -22.19 7.71
C SER A 114 -16.00 -21.14 8.74
N THR A 115 -16.22 -21.40 10.03
CA THR A 115 -15.77 -20.51 11.11
C THR A 115 -14.26 -20.45 11.15
N ARG A 116 -13.58 -21.59 11.07
CA ARG A 116 -12.11 -21.65 11.03
C ARG A 116 -11.55 -20.94 9.79
N LYS A 117 -12.09 -21.21 8.61
CA LYS A 117 -11.67 -20.54 7.37
C LYS A 117 -11.90 -19.02 7.42
N GLY A 118 -13.06 -18.59 7.94
CA GLY A 118 -13.39 -17.18 8.09
C GLY A 118 -12.47 -16.47 9.08
N TYR A 119 -12.12 -17.14 10.19
CA TYR A 119 -11.16 -16.64 11.16
C TYR A 119 -9.76 -16.52 10.55
N ASP A 120 -9.26 -17.57 9.89
CA ASP A 120 -7.93 -17.59 9.28
C ASP A 120 -7.79 -16.55 8.15
N ASP A 121 -8.81 -16.41 7.30
CA ASP A 121 -8.83 -15.41 6.22
C ASP A 121 -8.92 -13.98 6.79
N GLY A 122 -9.79 -13.76 7.78
CA GLY A 122 -9.92 -12.47 8.47
C GLY A 122 -8.64 -12.08 9.20
N PHE A 123 -7.99 -13.02 9.87
CA PHE A 123 -6.71 -12.81 10.54
C PHE A 123 -5.61 -12.46 9.55
N LYS A 124 -5.49 -13.18 8.43
CA LYS A 124 -4.50 -12.90 7.39
C LYS A 124 -4.70 -11.51 6.77
N LYS A 125 -5.94 -11.17 6.40
CA LYS A 125 -6.28 -9.85 5.86
C LYS A 125 -5.99 -8.74 6.85
N GLY A 126 -6.38 -8.92 8.11
CA GLY A 126 -6.10 -7.96 9.18
C GLY A 126 -4.61 -7.76 9.41
N MET A 127 -3.82 -8.85 9.37
CA MET A 127 -2.36 -8.79 9.50
C MET A 127 -1.72 -8.07 8.31
N GLU A 128 -2.17 -8.34 7.08
CA GLU A 128 -1.67 -7.68 5.88
C GLU A 128 -2.00 -6.17 5.88
N GLU A 129 -3.22 -5.80 6.24
CA GLU A 129 -3.60 -4.38 6.40
C GLU A 129 -2.79 -3.69 7.50
N ALA A 130 -2.57 -4.36 8.63
CA ALA A 130 -1.77 -3.82 9.72
C ALA A 130 -0.31 -3.61 9.30
N LEU A 131 0.26 -4.56 8.54
CA LEU A 131 1.61 -4.45 7.99
C LEU A 131 1.72 -3.28 7.01
N LYS A 132 0.77 -3.15 6.06
CA LYS A 132 0.72 -2.04 5.11
C LYS A 132 0.63 -0.69 5.82
N ARG A 133 -0.29 -0.55 6.79
CA ARG A 133 -0.41 0.67 7.59
C ARG A 133 0.90 0.98 8.33
N LYS A 134 1.55 -0.04 8.90
CA LYS A 134 2.83 0.13 9.58
C LYS A 134 3.92 0.66 8.64
N GLU A 135 4.03 0.08 7.44
CA GLU A 135 4.98 0.54 6.42
C GLU A 135 4.69 1.98 5.95
N GLU A 136 3.40 2.34 5.80
CA GLU A 136 2.97 3.71 5.50
C GLU A 136 3.37 4.69 6.61
N TYR A 137 3.16 4.33 7.88
CA TYR A 137 3.57 5.15 9.02
C TYR A 137 5.10 5.31 9.10
N GLU A 138 5.86 4.23 8.92
CA GLU A 138 7.34 4.29 8.92
C GLU A 138 7.87 5.11 7.74
N LYS A 139 7.18 5.11 6.59
CA LYS A 139 7.52 5.98 5.47
C LYS A 139 7.23 7.44 5.82
N LEU A 140 6.05 7.73 6.37
CA LEU A 140 5.66 9.09 6.77
C LEU A 140 6.60 9.65 7.84
N GLU A 141 6.98 8.84 8.83
CA GLU A 141 7.93 9.24 9.88
C GLU A 141 9.29 9.61 9.30
N ARG A 142 9.80 8.81 8.35
CA ARG A 142 11.06 9.11 7.65
C ARG A 142 10.96 10.38 6.81
N GLU A 143 9.87 10.58 6.08
CA GLU A 143 9.64 11.80 5.29
C GLU A 143 9.57 13.02 6.19
N LEU A 144 8.85 12.94 7.31
CA LEU A 144 8.70 14.05 8.25
C LEU A 144 10.01 14.39 8.96
N LYS A 145 10.80 13.37 9.31
CA LYS A 145 12.13 13.56 9.89
C LYS A 145 13.08 14.23 8.89
N LYS A 146 13.07 13.78 7.63
CA LYS A 146 13.87 14.37 6.56
C LYS A 146 13.47 15.83 6.31
N GLU A 147 12.18 16.13 6.24
CA GLU A 147 11.68 17.51 6.10
C GLU A 147 12.10 18.39 7.29
N TYR A 148 12.04 17.85 8.51
CA TYR A 148 12.49 18.55 9.71
C TYR A 148 13.99 18.87 9.67
N GLU A 149 14.82 17.89 9.31
CA GLU A 149 16.27 18.06 9.17
C GLU A 149 16.61 19.08 8.07
N GLU A 150 15.94 19.02 6.91
CA GLU A 150 16.12 19.98 5.81
C GLU A 150 15.75 21.41 6.24
N LYS A 151 14.62 21.59 6.94
CA LYS A 151 14.21 22.91 7.46
C LYS A 151 15.19 23.44 8.51
N THR A 152 15.67 22.57 9.39
CA THR A 152 16.63 22.93 10.43
C THR A 152 17.96 23.35 9.82
N ALA A 153 18.45 22.61 8.83
CA ALA A 153 19.67 22.94 8.11
C ALA A 153 19.54 24.22 7.27
N ALA A 154 18.34 24.54 6.77
CA ALA A 154 18.10 25.76 6.00
C ALA A 154 17.97 27.03 6.88
N LEU A 155 17.57 26.89 8.14
CA LEU A 155 17.35 28.01 9.05
C LEU A 155 18.64 28.80 9.34
N GLU A 156 19.73 28.12 9.67
CA GLU A 156 21.00 28.77 10.05
C GLU A 156 21.58 29.68 8.94
N PRO A 157 21.68 29.24 7.66
CA PRO A 157 22.15 30.11 6.58
C PRO A 157 21.16 31.25 6.26
N GLU A 158 19.85 31.03 6.43
CA GLU A 158 18.85 32.10 6.25
C GLU A 158 19.04 33.21 7.31
N PHE A 159 19.20 32.83 8.58
CA PHE A 159 19.51 33.77 9.66
C PHE A 159 20.84 34.49 9.45
N ALA A 160 21.88 33.76 9.04
CA ALA A 160 23.18 34.35 8.72
C ALA A 160 23.07 35.37 7.59
N GLY A 161 22.29 35.08 6.55
CA GLY A 161 22.00 36.00 5.45
C GLY A 161 21.29 37.27 5.92
N ILE A 162 20.25 37.14 6.75
CA ILE A 162 19.52 38.29 7.32
C ILE A 162 20.46 39.14 8.20
N MET A 163 21.25 38.51 9.07
CA MET A 163 22.20 39.21 9.94
C MET A 163 23.24 39.97 9.12
N THR A 164 23.77 39.34 8.07
CA THR A 164 24.72 39.97 7.16
C THR A 164 24.10 41.21 6.50
N ALA A 165 22.91 41.07 5.92
CA ALA A 165 22.21 42.17 5.26
C ALA A 165 21.90 43.33 6.24
N LEU A 166 21.58 42.99 7.49
CA LEU A 166 21.38 43.99 8.54
C LEU A 166 22.68 44.71 8.89
N ILE A 167 23.79 43.99 9.03
CA ILE A 167 25.11 44.57 9.28
C ILE A 167 25.47 45.52 8.15
N GLU A 168 25.42 45.09 6.88
CA GLU A 168 25.72 45.92 5.71
C GLU A 168 24.89 47.22 5.71
N LYS A 169 23.59 47.11 5.99
CA LYS A 169 22.68 48.27 6.05
C LYS A 169 23.01 49.21 7.21
N VAL A 170 23.23 48.67 8.41
CA VAL A 170 23.55 49.48 9.60
C VAL A 170 24.91 50.14 9.46
N THR A 171 25.92 49.44 8.93
CA THR A 171 27.26 50.00 8.69
C THR A 171 27.24 51.05 7.60
N GLY A 172 26.50 50.83 6.50
CA GLY A 172 26.32 51.84 5.45
C GLY A 172 25.78 53.16 6.02
N ILE A 173 24.69 53.07 6.80
CA ILE A 173 24.09 54.24 7.46
C ILE A 173 25.04 54.86 8.50
N ALA A 174 25.76 54.05 9.27
CA ALA A 174 26.67 54.54 10.31
C ALA A 174 27.92 55.25 9.74
N VAL A 175 28.33 54.91 8.53
CA VAL A 175 29.52 55.45 7.87
C VAL A 175 29.22 56.69 7.02
N GLU A 176 28.01 56.83 6.47
CA GLU A 176 27.64 57.91 5.55
C GLU A 176 27.90 59.33 6.12
N GLY A 177 27.87 59.50 7.45
CA GLY A 177 28.11 60.77 8.15
C GLY A 177 29.39 60.87 9.00
N LYS A 178 30.22 59.82 9.07
CA LYS A 178 31.43 59.82 9.92
C LYS A 178 32.70 60.06 9.12
N LYS A 179 33.46 61.09 9.52
CA LYS A 179 34.86 61.28 9.10
C LYS A 179 35.77 60.37 9.95
N GLY A 180 36.90 59.91 9.41
CA GLY A 180 37.84 59.04 10.14
C GLY A 180 37.72 57.55 9.85
N VAL A 181 36.78 57.13 8.98
CA VAL A 181 36.57 55.69 8.70
C VAL A 181 37.75 55.14 7.91
N ILE A 182 38.19 55.83 6.86
CA ILE A 182 39.29 55.42 6.01
C ILE A 182 40.64 55.39 6.76
N THR A 183 40.89 56.36 7.63
CA THR A 183 42.11 56.42 8.45
C THR A 183 42.17 55.28 9.45
N HIS A 184 41.03 54.90 10.04
CA HIS A 184 40.94 53.71 10.90
C HIS A 184 41.17 52.41 10.13
N LEU A 185 40.63 52.28 8.92
CA LEU A 185 40.83 51.10 8.06
C LEU A 185 42.31 50.92 7.70
N ILE A 186 42.97 51.99 7.28
CA ILE A 186 44.40 52.00 6.95
C ILE A 186 45.25 51.65 8.19
N HIS A 187 44.97 52.29 9.33
CA HIS A 187 45.67 52.01 10.58
C HIS A 187 45.57 50.53 10.96
N ARG A 188 44.37 49.96 10.89
CA ARG A 188 44.13 48.55 11.21
C ARG A 188 44.83 47.61 10.24
N ALA A 189 44.82 47.92 8.94
CA ALA A 189 45.49 47.12 7.92
C ALA A 189 47.02 47.09 8.11
N ILE A 190 47.62 48.22 8.48
CA ILE A 190 49.05 48.30 8.78
C ILE A 190 49.40 47.53 10.06
N LEU A 191 48.57 47.62 11.11
CA LEU A 191 48.83 46.98 12.39
C LEU A 191 48.69 45.45 12.37
N HIS A 192 47.80 44.91 11.53
CA HIS A 192 47.61 43.46 11.36
C HIS A 192 48.33 42.89 10.13
N GLY A 193 48.88 43.74 9.27
CA GLY A 193 49.63 43.33 8.09
C GLY A 193 51.07 42.92 8.41
N ASP A 194 51.74 42.33 7.43
CA ASP A 194 53.14 41.99 7.55
C ASP A 194 54.03 43.24 7.54
N ASN A 195 55.06 43.23 8.38
CA ASN A 195 56.00 44.32 8.52
C ASN A 195 56.80 44.49 7.21
N SER A 196 56.53 45.57 6.48
CA SER A 196 57.12 45.84 5.16
C SER A 196 58.06 47.04 5.18
N ARG A 197 59.04 47.08 4.26
CA ARG A 197 60.00 48.19 4.15
C ARG A 197 59.41 49.42 3.47
N PHE A 198 58.37 49.25 2.67
CA PHE A 198 57.62 50.32 2.04
C PHE A 198 56.11 50.01 2.05
N TYR A 199 55.31 51.08 2.12
CA TYR A 199 53.86 51.05 1.98
C TYR A 199 53.43 52.12 0.98
N HIS A 200 52.79 51.70 -0.10
CA HIS A 200 52.20 52.60 -1.09
C HIS A 200 50.68 52.52 -1.02
N ILE A 201 50.06 53.56 -0.47
CA ILE A 201 48.64 53.61 -0.15
C ILE A 201 47.92 54.39 -1.26
N LYS A 202 47.02 53.72 -1.98
CA LYS A 202 46.13 54.32 -2.98
C LYS A 202 44.76 54.55 -2.36
N VAL A 203 44.28 55.79 -2.40
CA VAL A 203 42.98 56.19 -1.84
C VAL A 203 42.14 56.97 -2.84
N SER A 204 40.84 57.02 -2.59
CA SER A 204 39.91 57.82 -3.40
C SER A 204 40.25 59.32 -3.36
N LYS A 205 39.78 60.06 -4.36
CA LYS A 205 39.88 61.53 -4.38
C LYS A 205 39.24 62.18 -3.15
N GLU A 206 38.15 61.61 -2.64
CA GLU A 206 37.39 62.17 -1.52
C GLU A 206 38.12 61.97 -0.18
N ASP A 207 38.90 60.90 -0.06
CA ASP A 207 39.59 60.52 1.17
C ASP A 207 41.05 61.01 1.22
N TYR A 208 41.61 61.42 0.08
CA TYR A 208 43.03 61.80 -0.05
C TYR A 208 43.47 62.89 0.94
N GLU A 209 42.66 63.94 1.12
CA GLU A 209 42.99 65.03 2.05
C GLU A 209 43.01 64.54 3.51
N GLU A 210 42.05 63.68 3.89
CA GLU A 210 41.94 63.13 5.24
C GLU A 210 43.12 62.20 5.56
N VAL A 211 43.48 61.32 4.63
CA VAL A 211 44.58 60.36 4.80
C VAL A 211 45.94 61.07 4.77
N THR A 212 46.11 62.09 3.93
CA THR A 212 47.33 62.90 3.90
C THR A 212 47.53 63.67 5.20
N ALA A 213 46.46 64.22 5.79
CA ALA A 213 46.51 64.84 7.11
C ALA A 213 46.86 63.85 8.23
N TYR A 214 46.49 62.58 8.07
CA TYR A 214 46.78 61.51 9.02
C TYR A 214 48.19 60.89 8.87
N ARG A 215 48.91 61.19 7.78
CA ARG A 215 50.26 60.67 7.48
C ARG A 215 51.24 60.71 8.67
N PRO A 216 51.36 61.81 9.46
CA PRO A 216 52.30 61.83 10.59
C PRO A 216 52.02 60.73 11.62
N SER A 217 50.74 60.43 11.86
CA SER A 217 50.33 59.37 12.79
C SER A 217 50.68 57.98 12.25
N LEU A 218 50.57 57.78 10.93
CA LEU A 218 50.97 56.52 10.29
C LEU A 218 52.48 56.29 10.37
N VAL A 219 53.29 57.35 10.25
CA VAL A 219 54.75 57.28 10.39
C VAL A 219 55.17 57.05 11.85
N GLU A 220 54.41 57.50 12.85
CA GLU A 220 54.70 57.13 14.24
C GLU A 220 54.51 55.62 14.50
N ILE A 221 53.56 54.99 13.80
CA ILE A 221 53.30 53.55 13.89
C ILE A 221 54.32 52.76 13.08
N LEU A 222 54.64 53.25 11.88
CA LEU A 222 55.64 52.71 10.97
C LEU A 222 56.99 53.34 11.32
N ASN A 223 57.76 52.71 12.23
CA ASN A 223 59.14 53.11 12.59
C ASN A 223 59.84 53.91 11.48
N GLU A 224 60.45 55.07 11.80
CA GLU A 224 60.93 56.12 10.86
C GLU A 224 61.82 55.65 9.68
N THR A 225 62.26 54.39 9.66
CA THR A 225 63.05 53.76 8.59
C THR A 225 62.19 53.23 7.41
N ILE A 226 60.86 53.27 7.50
CA ILE A 226 59.94 52.71 6.50
C ILE A 226 59.47 53.79 5.52
N GLU A 227 59.50 53.50 4.21
CA GLU A 227 59.03 54.42 3.17
C GLU A 227 57.50 54.39 3.03
N LEU A 228 56.81 55.52 3.29
CA LEU A 228 55.36 55.66 3.16
C LEU A 228 55.01 56.66 2.05
N ASP A 229 54.31 56.17 1.02
CA ASP A 229 53.78 56.98 -0.08
C ASP A 229 52.24 56.89 -0.15
N ILE A 230 51.59 58.03 -0.41
CA ILE A 230 50.13 58.15 -0.47
C ILE A 230 49.75 58.75 -1.81
N ALA A 231 49.05 57.98 -2.63
CA ALA A 231 48.62 58.35 -3.96
C ALA A 231 47.09 58.41 -4.06
N MET A 232 46.61 59.33 -4.91
CA MET A 232 45.20 59.40 -5.27
C MET A 232 44.93 58.50 -6.48
N ASP A 233 43.94 57.62 -6.36
CA ASP A 233 43.42 56.82 -7.47
C ASP A 233 41.98 57.25 -7.79
N LYS A 234 41.72 57.54 -9.07
CA LYS A 234 40.41 57.99 -9.56
C LYS A 234 39.43 56.84 -9.77
N ASN A 235 39.93 55.60 -9.81
CA ASN A 235 39.09 54.40 -9.95
C ASN A 235 38.51 53.94 -8.60
N LEU A 236 39.01 54.47 -7.47
CA LEU A 236 38.54 54.16 -6.13
C LEU A 236 37.40 55.10 -5.72
N SER A 237 36.34 54.52 -5.15
CA SER A 237 35.23 55.25 -4.54
C SER A 237 35.54 55.59 -3.08
N LYS A 238 34.73 56.47 -2.47
CA LYS A 238 34.86 56.84 -1.05
C LYS A 238 34.93 55.60 -0.14
N ASN A 239 35.82 55.62 0.85
CA ASN A 239 36.16 54.52 1.76
C ASN A 239 36.79 53.28 1.10
N GLN A 240 37.27 53.38 -0.15
CA GLN A 240 38.10 52.35 -0.78
C GLN A 240 39.57 52.74 -0.72
N CYS A 241 40.41 51.77 -0.31
CA CYS A 241 41.85 51.96 -0.18
C CYS A 241 42.58 50.67 -0.53
N ILE A 242 43.65 50.79 -1.31
CA ILE A 242 44.53 49.68 -1.66
C ILE A 242 45.91 49.98 -1.10
N ILE A 243 46.48 49.04 -0.35
CA ILE A 243 47.83 49.15 0.20
C ILE A 243 48.73 48.19 -0.56
N ASP A 244 49.74 48.74 -1.22
CA ASP A 244 50.76 47.99 -1.94
C ASP A 244 52.02 47.91 -1.07
N THR A 245 52.46 46.69 -0.80
CA THR A 245 53.58 46.37 0.10
C THR A 245 54.52 45.39 -0.57
N GLU A 246 55.70 45.16 0.02
CA GLU A 246 56.68 44.19 -0.50
C GLU A 246 56.11 42.77 -0.60
N THR A 247 55.20 42.40 0.31
CA THR A 247 54.58 41.07 0.35
C THR A 247 53.37 40.94 -0.57
N GLY A 248 52.85 42.04 -1.10
CA GLY A 248 51.76 42.06 -2.07
C GLY A 248 50.82 43.24 -1.92
N ILE A 249 49.71 43.18 -2.66
CA ILE A 249 48.65 44.19 -2.70
C ILE A 249 47.50 43.74 -1.81
N VAL A 250 47.12 44.58 -0.85
CA VAL A 250 46.01 44.35 0.09
C VAL A 250 44.92 45.37 -0.15
N ASP A 251 43.72 44.90 -0.48
CA ASP A 251 42.53 45.75 -0.53
C ASP A 251 41.94 45.91 0.87
N CYS A 252 41.95 47.15 1.36
CA CYS A 252 41.52 47.56 2.69
C CYS A 252 40.23 48.41 2.63
N GLY A 253 39.52 48.39 1.50
CA GLY A 253 38.26 49.09 1.35
C GLY A 253 37.18 48.61 2.32
N LEU A 254 36.27 49.51 2.67
CA LEU A 254 35.13 49.20 3.53
C LEU A 254 34.28 48.05 2.96
N ASP A 255 34.03 48.06 1.64
CA ASP A 255 33.24 47.03 0.96
C ASP A 255 33.89 45.65 1.11
N THR A 256 35.21 45.57 0.88
CA THR A 256 36.00 44.34 0.99
C THR A 256 36.00 43.81 2.42
N GLN A 257 36.07 44.68 3.43
CA GLN A 257 35.98 44.30 4.84
C GLN A 257 34.58 43.78 5.22
N LEU A 258 33.51 44.39 4.69
CA LEU A 258 32.14 43.92 4.90
C LEU A 258 31.90 42.57 4.20
N GLU A 259 32.46 42.38 3.01
CA GLU A 259 32.37 41.13 2.28
C GLU A 259 33.13 40.00 2.99
N ASN A 260 34.29 40.29 3.57
CA ASN A 260 35.02 39.32 4.39
C ASN A 260 34.22 38.94 5.65
N LEU A 261 33.65 39.92 6.36
CA LEU A 261 32.79 39.65 7.52
C LEU A 261 31.58 38.78 7.15
N LYS A 262 30.96 39.04 6.00
CA LYS A 262 29.88 38.20 5.45
C LYS A 262 30.34 36.77 5.22
N LYS A 263 31.51 36.58 4.61
CA LYS A 263 32.09 35.25 4.37
C LYS A 263 32.35 34.54 5.69
N ASP A 264 32.90 35.22 6.69
CA ASP A 264 33.17 34.64 8.00
C ASP A 264 31.88 34.21 8.72
N ILE A 265 30.83 35.05 8.68
CA ILE A 265 29.52 34.72 9.27
C ILE A 265 28.88 33.52 8.55
N MET A 266 28.98 33.47 7.22
CA MET A 266 28.48 32.34 6.43
C MET A 266 29.30 31.07 6.66
N LEU A 267 30.61 31.18 6.85
CA LEU A 267 31.46 30.02 7.15
C LEU A 267 31.11 29.43 8.52
N LEU A 268 30.95 30.29 9.53
CA LEU A 268 30.54 29.87 10.87
C LEU A 268 29.15 29.22 10.90
N SER A 269 28.24 29.63 10.02
CA SER A 269 26.92 28.98 9.90
C SER A 269 26.97 27.62 9.21
N MET A 270 28.04 27.35 8.45
CA MET A 270 28.26 26.07 7.78
C MET A 270 29.09 25.09 8.63
N ASP A 271 29.98 25.61 9.49
CA ASP A 271 30.88 24.80 10.34
C ASP A 271 30.18 24.17 11.57
N ASN A 272 28.95 24.57 11.89
CA ASN A 272 28.14 24.02 12.99
C ASN A 272 27.20 22.86 12.59
N LEU A 273 27.29 22.38 11.34
CA LEU A 273 26.49 21.26 10.80
C LEU A 273 27.19 19.91 10.89
#